data_AF-A0AAU7AD80-F1
#
_entry.id   AF-A0AAU7AD80-F1
#
_cell.length_a   1.000
_cell.length_b   1.000
_cell.length_c   1.000
_cell.angle_alpha   90.00
_cell.angle_beta   90.00
_cell.angle_gamma   90.00
#
_symmetry.space_group_name_H-M   'P 1'
#
loop_
_entity.id
_entity.type
_entity.pdbx_description
1 polymer ?
#
loop_
_entity_poly.entity_id
_entity_poly.type
_entity_poly.pdbx_seq_one_letter_code
_entity_poly.pdbx_strand_id
1 'polypeptide(L)'
;MSEISLLDGSIGQELVKRAGKAPTPLWSTTVMIDQPEILRDVHAEYFNVGASVATTNTYPVLHDRLVRAGLQDQIETLWAQAVKSARSARDAHGSGRIAGSIGPLVASYRPDICPSPAEAEELYRDVVAALAPHVDVLLIETMSSVDQADGALRAAMKSGLPVWLAVSVEDFDGSKLRSGENLADLAPVLNRHDTDAILINCSRPEAVSTAVDIAAQFGRPFGAYANGFTKISQGFLQEAPTVDALQERSDLSPAAYADFAMGWIDQGATIVGGCCEVGPNHIAELAARITAAGHQIV
;
A
#
# COMPACT_ATOMS: atom_id res chain seq x y z
N MET A 1 -22.61 -6.08 12.45
CA MET A 1 -22.09 -6.81 11.28
C MET A 1 -21.69 -5.75 10.28
N SER A 2 -20.39 -5.58 10.07
CA SER A 2 -19.84 -4.58 9.15
C SER A 2 -19.29 -5.30 7.93
N GLU A 3 -19.33 -4.64 6.79
CA GLU A 3 -18.64 -5.08 5.58
C GLU A 3 -17.18 -4.59 5.64
N ILE A 4 -16.24 -5.52 5.47
CA ILE A 4 -14.80 -5.27 5.58
C ILE A 4 -14.15 -5.58 4.24
N SER A 5 -13.48 -4.58 3.67
CA SER A 5 -12.56 -4.81 2.55
C SER A 5 -11.25 -5.33 3.11
N LEU A 6 -10.92 -6.59 2.86
CA LEU A 6 -9.65 -7.18 3.28
C LEU A 6 -8.65 -7.06 2.12
N LEU A 7 -7.69 -6.17 2.25
CA LEU A 7 -6.58 -6.06 1.31
C LEU A 7 -5.64 -7.27 1.47
N ASP A 8 -4.80 -7.47 0.45
CA ASP A 8 -3.68 -8.37 0.52
C ASP A 8 -2.59 -7.91 1.51
N GLY A 9 -1.50 -8.66 1.56
CA GLY A 9 -0.31 -8.34 2.32
C GLY A 9 0.83 -7.86 1.43
N SER A 10 2.06 -8.00 1.91
CA SER A 10 3.23 -7.69 1.11
C SER A 10 3.31 -8.54 -0.16
N ILE A 11 3.33 -7.87 -1.32
CA ILE A 11 3.69 -8.49 -2.59
C ILE A 11 5.20 -8.57 -2.72
N GLY A 12 5.89 -7.46 -2.46
CA GLY A 12 7.33 -7.35 -2.54
C GLY A 12 7.97 -8.51 -1.80
N GLN A 13 8.00 -8.48 -0.46
CA GLN A 13 8.66 -9.46 0.40
C GLN A 13 8.41 -10.92 -0.01
N GLU A 14 7.17 -11.27 -0.39
CA GLU A 14 6.83 -12.60 -0.86
C GLU A 14 7.53 -13.00 -2.16
N LEU A 15 7.71 -12.06 -3.10
CA LEU A 15 8.51 -12.29 -4.30
C LEU A 15 9.97 -12.62 -3.98
N VAL A 16 10.61 -12.03 -2.95
CA VAL A 16 12.03 -12.29 -2.62
C VAL A 16 12.14 -13.64 -1.96
N LYS A 17 11.23 -13.91 -1.01
CA LYS A 17 11.18 -15.19 -0.30
C LYS A 17 11.06 -16.35 -1.29
N ARG A 18 10.32 -16.17 -2.39
CA ARG A 18 10.09 -17.20 -3.43
C ARG A 18 11.14 -17.22 -4.54
N ALA A 19 11.65 -16.06 -4.96
CA ALA A 19 12.61 -15.98 -6.07
C ALA A 19 14.04 -16.37 -5.66
N GLY A 20 14.37 -16.37 -4.36
CA GLY A 20 15.68 -16.81 -3.85
C GLY A 20 16.87 -15.92 -4.28
N LYS A 21 16.62 -14.67 -4.70
CA LYS A 21 17.64 -13.68 -5.09
C LYS A 21 17.81 -12.60 -4.02
N ALA A 22 18.99 -11.98 -3.98
CA ALA A 22 19.25 -10.85 -3.09
C ALA A 22 18.37 -9.64 -3.46
N PRO A 23 17.85 -8.88 -2.46
CA PRO A 23 17.03 -7.70 -2.71
C PRO A 23 17.86 -6.54 -3.31
N THR A 24 17.20 -5.73 -4.13
CA THR A 24 17.69 -4.50 -4.78
C THR A 24 16.62 -3.40 -4.59
N PRO A 25 16.82 -2.12 -4.94
CA PRO A 25 15.78 -1.10 -4.77
C PRO A 25 14.52 -1.27 -5.66
N LEU A 26 14.62 -1.98 -6.80
CA LEU A 26 13.49 -2.27 -7.73
C LEU A 26 13.22 -3.77 -7.86
N TRP A 27 13.55 -4.51 -6.83
CA TRP A 27 13.61 -5.96 -6.88
C TRP A 27 12.28 -6.65 -7.16
N SER A 28 11.15 -6.13 -6.66
CA SER A 28 9.84 -6.68 -6.97
C SER A 28 9.52 -6.51 -8.47
N THR A 29 10.00 -5.41 -9.07
CA THR A 29 9.97 -5.19 -10.52
C THR A 29 10.86 -6.18 -11.26
N THR A 30 12.06 -6.48 -10.75
CA THR A 30 12.94 -7.48 -11.36
C THR A 30 12.34 -8.88 -11.34
N VAL A 31 11.80 -9.33 -10.20
CA VAL A 31 11.13 -10.63 -10.12
C VAL A 31 9.91 -10.66 -11.04
N MET A 32 9.16 -9.57 -11.12
CA MET A 32 8.05 -9.46 -12.06
C MET A 32 8.51 -9.71 -13.50
N ILE A 33 9.61 -9.08 -13.94
CA ILE A 33 10.18 -9.26 -15.29
C ILE A 33 10.64 -10.71 -15.51
N ASP A 34 11.45 -11.24 -14.59
CA ASP A 34 12.16 -12.50 -14.77
C ASP A 34 11.24 -13.73 -14.58
N GLN A 35 10.28 -13.63 -13.65
CA GLN A 35 9.46 -14.73 -13.13
C GLN A 35 8.00 -14.27 -12.86
N PRO A 36 7.27 -13.81 -13.90
CA PRO A 36 5.90 -13.30 -13.76
C PRO A 36 4.90 -14.28 -13.13
N GLU A 37 5.13 -15.57 -13.27
CA GLU A 37 4.32 -16.63 -12.66
C GLU A 37 4.34 -16.54 -11.13
N ILE A 38 5.48 -16.20 -10.51
CA ILE A 38 5.57 -16.04 -9.06
C ILE A 38 4.65 -14.91 -8.59
N LEU A 39 4.62 -13.79 -9.32
CA LEU A 39 3.74 -12.67 -8.99
C LEU A 39 2.26 -13.05 -9.07
N ARG A 40 1.86 -13.74 -10.14
CA ARG A 40 0.48 -14.25 -10.26
C ARG A 40 0.14 -15.19 -9.11
N ASP A 41 1.05 -16.09 -8.75
CA ASP A 41 0.82 -17.10 -7.72
C ASP A 41 0.73 -16.46 -6.32
N VAL A 42 1.49 -15.38 -6.05
CA VAL A 42 1.35 -14.56 -4.84
C VAL A 42 -0.04 -13.94 -4.76
N HIS A 43 -0.53 -13.30 -5.83
CA HIS A 43 -1.89 -12.74 -5.83
C HIS A 43 -2.96 -13.82 -5.63
N ALA A 44 -2.81 -14.97 -6.32
CA ALA A 44 -3.75 -16.08 -6.20
C ALA A 44 -3.81 -16.61 -4.76
N GLU A 45 -2.66 -16.70 -4.09
CA GLU A 45 -2.60 -17.10 -2.69
C GLU A 45 -3.33 -16.11 -1.78
N TYR A 46 -3.14 -14.80 -1.94
CA TYR A 46 -3.85 -13.80 -1.15
C TYR A 46 -5.37 -13.90 -1.31
N PHE A 47 -5.89 -14.05 -2.53
CA PHE A 47 -7.31 -14.31 -2.74
C PHE A 47 -7.77 -15.61 -2.07
N ASN A 48 -6.99 -16.70 -2.20
CA ASN A 48 -7.33 -18.00 -1.63
C ASN A 48 -7.37 -18.00 -0.09
N VAL A 49 -6.61 -17.11 0.56
CA VAL A 49 -6.62 -16.97 2.03
C VAL A 49 -7.60 -15.90 2.53
N GLY A 50 -8.38 -15.29 1.64
CA GLY A 50 -9.53 -14.46 2.00
C GLY A 50 -9.40 -12.98 1.71
N ALA A 51 -8.30 -12.49 1.11
CA ALA A 51 -8.24 -11.11 0.63
C ALA A 51 -9.33 -10.88 -0.42
N SER A 52 -10.07 -9.78 -0.30
CA SER A 52 -11.07 -9.34 -1.28
C SER A 52 -10.54 -8.28 -2.24
N VAL A 53 -9.38 -7.69 -1.93
CA VAL A 53 -8.71 -6.69 -2.78
C VAL A 53 -7.25 -7.06 -2.94
N ALA A 54 -6.78 -7.21 -4.18
CA ALA A 54 -5.35 -7.35 -4.49
C ALA A 54 -4.77 -6.01 -4.94
N THR A 55 -3.60 -5.65 -4.44
CA THR A 55 -2.85 -4.48 -4.90
C THR A 55 -1.98 -4.85 -6.10
N THR A 56 -1.83 -3.98 -7.10
CA THR A 56 -0.92 -4.26 -8.23
C THR A 56 0.53 -4.08 -7.81
N ASN A 57 1.47 -4.84 -8.38
CA ASN A 57 2.91 -4.64 -8.16
C ASN A 57 3.46 -3.42 -8.92
N THR A 58 2.83 -2.26 -8.74
CA THR A 58 3.13 -1.00 -9.44
C THR A 58 3.66 0.09 -8.51
N TYR A 59 3.69 -0.13 -7.20
CA TYR A 59 4.22 0.81 -6.21
C TYR A 59 5.55 1.48 -6.60
N PRO A 60 6.61 0.75 -7.02
CA PRO A 60 7.87 1.36 -7.42
C PRO A 60 7.97 1.64 -8.94
N VAL A 61 6.94 1.32 -9.73
CA VAL A 61 6.96 1.42 -11.19
C VAL A 61 6.55 2.84 -11.59
N LEU A 62 7.39 3.80 -11.22
CA LEU A 62 7.25 5.22 -11.54
C LEU A 62 8.45 5.67 -12.37
N HIS A 63 8.25 6.60 -13.29
CA HIS A 63 9.29 7.01 -14.25
C HIS A 63 10.58 7.44 -13.53
N ASP A 64 10.48 8.29 -12.51
CA ASP A 64 11.62 8.79 -11.74
C ASP A 64 12.39 7.69 -10.98
N ARG A 65 11.70 6.59 -10.62
CA ARG A 65 12.28 5.42 -9.98
C ARG A 65 12.97 4.51 -10.98
N LEU A 66 12.34 4.26 -12.12
CA LEU A 66 12.85 3.36 -13.17
C LEU A 66 14.08 3.92 -13.89
N VAL A 67 14.18 5.24 -14.07
CA VAL A 67 15.35 5.88 -14.69
C VAL A 67 16.64 5.51 -13.94
N ARG A 68 16.59 5.43 -12.61
CA ARG A 68 17.77 5.09 -11.78
C ARG A 68 18.28 3.67 -12.02
N ALA A 69 17.43 2.80 -12.57
CA ALA A 69 17.76 1.42 -12.91
C ALA A 69 17.87 1.17 -14.42
N GLY A 70 17.72 2.21 -15.26
CA GLY A 70 17.75 2.07 -16.72
C GLY A 70 16.57 1.27 -17.29
N LEU A 71 15.41 1.28 -16.62
CA LEU A 71 14.21 0.51 -17.01
C LEU A 71 13.07 1.38 -17.52
N GLN A 72 13.28 2.69 -17.68
CA GLN A 72 12.24 3.65 -18.07
C GLN A 72 11.57 3.30 -19.40
N ASP A 73 12.32 2.72 -20.36
CA ASP A 73 11.80 2.34 -21.68
C ASP A 73 10.83 1.13 -21.61
N GLN A 74 10.76 0.46 -20.46
CA GLN A 74 9.89 -0.70 -20.23
C GLN A 74 8.63 -0.36 -19.42
N ILE A 75 8.44 0.91 -19.03
CA ILE A 75 7.43 1.30 -18.02
C ILE A 75 6.01 0.83 -18.35
N GLU A 76 5.56 1.00 -19.60
CA GLU A 76 4.24 0.56 -20.03
C GLU A 76 4.08 -0.97 -19.97
N THR A 77 5.14 -1.71 -20.32
CA THR A 77 5.16 -3.17 -20.25
C THR A 77 5.06 -3.63 -18.80
N LEU A 78 5.77 -2.96 -17.88
CA LEU A 78 5.75 -3.27 -16.46
C LEU A 78 4.39 -3.01 -15.83
N TRP A 79 3.74 -1.88 -16.14
CA TRP A 79 2.37 -1.61 -15.70
C TRP A 79 1.39 -2.67 -16.22
N ALA A 80 1.44 -2.97 -17.52
CA ALA A 80 0.57 -3.97 -18.13
C ALA A 80 0.76 -5.36 -17.50
N GLN A 81 2.00 -5.75 -17.20
CA GLN A 81 2.33 -7.04 -16.59
C GLN A 81 1.88 -7.14 -15.13
N ALA A 82 2.07 -6.08 -14.33
CA ALA A 82 1.59 -6.03 -12.96
C ALA A 82 0.08 -6.17 -12.89
N VAL A 83 -0.64 -5.39 -13.71
CA VAL A 83 -2.11 -5.42 -13.76
C VAL A 83 -2.62 -6.75 -14.29
N LYS A 84 -2.02 -7.28 -15.36
CA LYS A 84 -2.38 -8.59 -15.92
C LYS A 84 -2.24 -9.69 -14.86
N SER A 85 -1.18 -9.67 -14.06
CA SER A 85 -0.95 -10.70 -13.04
C SER A 85 -2.03 -10.70 -11.96
N ALA A 86 -2.35 -9.52 -11.40
CA ALA A 86 -3.39 -9.38 -10.39
C ALA A 86 -4.79 -9.74 -10.94
N ARG A 87 -5.13 -9.25 -12.13
CA ARG A 87 -6.40 -9.59 -12.79
C ARG A 87 -6.53 -11.07 -13.11
N SER A 88 -5.46 -11.70 -13.60
CA SER A 88 -5.49 -13.14 -13.93
C SER A 88 -5.73 -13.98 -12.69
N ALA A 89 -5.14 -13.61 -11.55
CA ALA A 89 -5.37 -14.27 -10.26
C ALA A 89 -6.81 -14.09 -9.80
N ARG A 90 -7.34 -12.86 -9.84
CA ARG A 90 -8.73 -12.52 -9.49
C ARG A 90 -9.75 -13.24 -10.36
N ASP A 91 -9.53 -13.25 -11.67
CA ASP A 91 -10.41 -13.92 -12.64
C ASP A 91 -10.40 -15.45 -12.44
N ALA A 92 -9.24 -16.04 -12.09
CA ALA A 92 -9.14 -17.46 -11.77
C ALA A 92 -9.77 -17.82 -10.42
N HIS A 93 -9.72 -16.92 -9.43
CA HIS A 93 -10.41 -17.07 -8.15
C HIS A 93 -11.94 -16.92 -8.30
N GLY A 94 -12.39 -16.03 -9.19
CA GLY A 94 -13.79 -15.82 -9.56
C GLY A 94 -14.46 -14.60 -8.92
N SER A 95 -13.78 -13.89 -8.03
CA SER A 95 -14.27 -12.66 -7.38
C SER A 95 -13.10 -11.82 -6.83
N GLY A 96 -13.40 -10.60 -6.40
CA GLY A 96 -12.44 -9.67 -5.79
C GLY A 96 -12.18 -8.43 -6.65
N ARG A 97 -11.57 -7.42 -6.03
CA ARG A 97 -11.22 -6.13 -6.64
C ARG A 97 -9.71 -6.01 -6.83
N ILE A 98 -9.31 -5.21 -7.80
CA ILE A 98 -7.93 -4.84 -8.06
C ILE A 98 -7.71 -3.38 -7.70
N ALA A 99 -6.78 -3.12 -6.80
CA ALA A 99 -6.31 -1.78 -6.46
C ALA A 99 -5.03 -1.45 -7.22
N GLY A 100 -5.07 -0.40 -8.04
CA GLY A 100 -3.90 0.16 -8.70
C GLY A 100 -3.01 0.87 -7.68
N SER A 101 -1.96 0.18 -7.20
CA SER A 101 -1.03 0.72 -6.20
C SER A 101 -0.08 1.74 -6.82
N ILE A 102 -0.03 2.94 -6.24
CA ILE A 102 0.84 4.04 -6.65
C ILE A 102 1.58 4.54 -5.41
N GLY A 103 2.90 4.33 -5.39
CA GLY A 103 3.76 4.79 -4.30
C GLY A 103 4.19 6.24 -4.44
N PRO A 104 4.98 6.77 -3.48
CA PRO A 104 5.52 8.12 -3.55
C PRO A 104 6.59 8.25 -4.64
N LEU A 105 6.57 9.38 -5.36
CA LEU A 105 7.67 9.80 -6.22
C LEU A 105 8.98 9.89 -5.43
N VAL A 106 10.10 9.72 -6.11
CA VAL A 106 11.50 9.89 -5.68
C VAL A 106 11.99 8.87 -4.67
N ALA A 107 11.40 8.81 -3.48
CA ALA A 107 11.79 7.93 -2.38
C ALA A 107 10.63 7.72 -1.40
N SER A 108 10.53 6.49 -0.87
CA SER A 108 9.58 6.19 0.20
C SER A 108 10.07 6.83 1.50
N TYR A 109 9.16 7.35 2.32
CA TYR A 109 9.46 7.97 3.62
C TYR A 109 10.39 9.20 3.59
N ARG A 110 10.64 9.77 2.41
CA ARG A 110 11.51 10.95 2.22
C ARG A 110 10.71 12.15 1.70
N PRO A 111 9.84 12.74 2.55
CA PRO A 111 9.05 13.91 2.16
C PRO A 111 9.93 15.13 1.86
N ASP A 112 11.17 15.17 2.35
CA ASP A 112 12.14 16.26 2.16
C ASP A 112 12.65 16.41 0.72
N ILE A 113 12.47 15.39 -0.13
CA ILE A 113 12.87 15.41 -1.54
C ILE A 113 11.70 15.19 -2.48
N CYS A 114 10.46 15.36 -2.00
CA CYS A 114 9.30 15.26 -2.87
C CYS A 114 9.19 16.51 -3.77
N PRO A 115 8.75 16.37 -5.03
CA PRO A 115 8.43 17.52 -5.87
C PRO A 115 7.25 18.31 -5.28
N SER A 116 7.04 19.52 -5.77
CA SER A 116 5.86 20.30 -5.39
C SER A 116 4.57 19.60 -5.84
N PRO A 117 3.39 19.87 -5.21
CA PRO A 117 2.14 19.24 -5.61
C PRO A 117 1.77 19.39 -7.10
N ALA A 118 2.09 20.54 -7.72
CA ALA A 118 1.82 20.77 -9.14
C ALA A 118 2.74 19.97 -10.06
N GLU A 119 4.02 19.83 -9.71
CA GLU A 119 4.95 18.98 -10.46
C GLU A 119 4.62 17.50 -10.27
N ALA A 120 4.26 17.10 -9.05
CA ALA A 120 3.84 15.74 -8.73
C ALA A 120 2.62 15.32 -9.55
N GLU A 121 1.63 16.20 -9.69
CA GLU A 121 0.44 15.98 -10.52
C GLU A 121 0.79 15.59 -11.95
N GLU A 122 1.71 16.32 -12.58
CA GLU A 122 2.17 16.03 -13.94
C GLU A 122 2.92 14.70 -14.03
N LEU A 123 3.72 14.37 -13.02
CA LEU A 123 4.50 13.12 -12.96
C LEU A 123 3.63 11.88 -12.72
N TYR A 124 2.54 12.01 -11.96
CA TYR A 124 1.61 10.91 -11.72
C TYR A 124 0.60 10.69 -12.86
N ARG A 125 0.40 11.67 -13.74
CA ARG A 125 -0.59 11.59 -14.82
C ARG A 125 -0.49 10.30 -15.63
N ASP A 126 0.72 9.93 -16.03
CA ASP A 126 0.91 8.82 -16.97
C ASP A 126 0.63 7.46 -16.30
N VAL A 127 1.06 7.26 -15.03
CA VAL A 127 0.73 6.04 -14.28
C VAL A 127 -0.77 5.95 -14.00
N VAL A 128 -1.42 7.06 -13.62
CA VAL A 128 -2.87 7.08 -13.39
C VAL A 128 -3.62 6.70 -14.68
N ALA A 129 -3.25 7.29 -15.82
CA ALA A 129 -3.86 7.00 -17.11
C ALA A 129 -3.63 5.54 -17.56
N ALA A 130 -2.47 4.96 -17.24
CA ALA A 130 -2.16 3.58 -17.58
C ALA A 130 -2.91 2.55 -16.72
N LEU A 131 -3.10 2.83 -15.42
CA LEU A 131 -3.72 1.88 -14.49
C LEU A 131 -5.25 1.97 -14.50
N ALA A 132 -5.82 3.18 -14.55
CA ALA A 132 -7.26 3.40 -14.36
C ALA A 132 -8.19 2.56 -15.26
N PRO A 133 -7.90 2.31 -16.55
CA PRO A 133 -8.76 1.49 -17.39
C PRO A 133 -8.81 0.00 -17.01
N HIS A 134 -8.01 -0.43 -16.04
CA HIS A 134 -7.74 -1.84 -15.78
C HIS A 134 -7.83 -2.24 -14.30
N VAL A 135 -8.16 -1.30 -13.42
CA VAL A 135 -8.29 -1.52 -11.97
C VAL A 135 -9.65 -1.01 -11.48
N ASP A 136 -10.06 -1.46 -10.30
CA ASP A 136 -11.36 -1.11 -9.70
C ASP A 136 -11.27 0.13 -8.79
N VAL A 137 -10.07 0.41 -8.26
CA VAL A 137 -9.75 1.55 -7.38
C VAL A 137 -8.29 1.94 -7.56
N LEU A 138 -7.97 3.23 -7.42
CA LEU A 138 -6.58 3.69 -7.29
C LEU A 138 -6.20 3.78 -5.81
N LEU A 139 -5.12 3.10 -5.43
CA LEU A 139 -4.58 3.15 -4.09
C LEU A 139 -3.29 3.97 -4.10
N ILE A 140 -3.40 5.21 -3.65
CA ILE A 140 -2.28 6.13 -3.49
C ILE A 140 -1.68 5.88 -2.11
N GLU A 141 -0.55 5.18 -2.01
CA GLU A 141 -0.09 4.67 -0.71
C GLU A 141 1.28 5.16 -0.26
N THR A 142 1.47 5.15 1.06
CA THR A 142 2.72 5.55 1.73
C THR A 142 3.07 7.03 1.55
N MET A 143 2.07 7.91 1.41
CA MET A 143 2.32 9.35 1.37
C MET A 143 2.76 9.84 2.75
N SER A 144 3.89 10.54 2.81
CA SER A 144 4.62 10.89 4.03
C SER A 144 4.50 12.37 4.41
N SER A 145 3.81 13.18 3.61
CA SER A 145 3.52 14.60 3.85
C SER A 145 2.18 15.00 3.25
N VAL A 146 1.67 16.17 3.68
CA VAL A 146 0.47 16.77 3.10
C VAL A 146 0.68 17.10 1.61
N ASP A 147 1.85 17.59 1.23
CA ASP A 147 2.18 17.92 -0.16
C ASP A 147 2.26 16.68 -1.06
N GLN A 148 2.81 15.57 -0.58
CA GLN A 148 2.81 14.31 -1.32
C GLN A 148 1.39 13.82 -1.57
N ALA A 149 0.52 13.86 -0.54
CA ALA A 149 -0.88 13.51 -0.68
C ALA A 149 -1.61 14.42 -1.68
N ASP A 150 -1.44 15.75 -1.58
CA ASP A 150 -2.09 16.70 -2.48
C ASP A 150 -1.66 16.49 -3.94
N GLY A 151 -0.36 16.33 -4.18
CA GLY A 151 0.18 16.12 -5.52
C GLY A 151 -0.34 14.86 -6.20
N ALA A 152 -0.35 13.75 -5.47
CA ALA A 152 -0.86 12.48 -5.98
C ALA A 152 -2.37 12.52 -6.23
N LEU A 153 -3.15 13.12 -5.32
CA LEU A 153 -4.60 13.23 -5.47
C LEU A 153 -5.02 14.10 -6.64
N ARG A 154 -4.32 15.20 -6.93
CA ARG A 154 -4.59 16.04 -8.11
C ARG A 154 -4.58 15.24 -9.42
N ALA A 155 -3.68 14.27 -9.55
CA ALA A 155 -3.64 13.38 -10.71
C ALA A 155 -4.70 12.27 -10.61
N ALA A 156 -4.77 11.58 -9.48
CA ALA A 156 -5.64 10.41 -9.29
C ALA A 156 -7.13 10.75 -9.45
N MET A 157 -7.58 11.90 -8.93
CA MET A 157 -8.97 12.33 -9.00
C MET A 157 -9.46 12.57 -10.44
N LYS A 158 -8.56 12.77 -11.41
CA LYS A 158 -8.91 12.93 -12.83
C LYS A 158 -9.24 11.60 -13.53
N SER A 159 -8.99 10.46 -12.88
CA SER A 159 -9.26 9.13 -13.44
C SER A 159 -10.75 8.81 -13.55
N GLY A 160 -11.59 9.40 -12.68
CA GLY A 160 -12.99 9.03 -12.52
C GLY A 160 -13.22 7.68 -11.81
N LEU A 161 -12.16 7.03 -11.32
CA LEU A 161 -12.26 5.87 -10.44
C LEU A 161 -12.38 6.28 -8.97
N PRO A 162 -12.85 5.36 -8.10
CA PRO A 162 -12.63 5.50 -6.67
C PRO A 162 -11.14 5.67 -6.35
N VAL A 163 -10.82 6.52 -5.37
CA VAL A 163 -9.45 6.81 -4.93
C VAL A 163 -9.33 6.61 -3.42
N TRP A 164 -8.42 5.73 -3.02
CA TRP A 164 -8.01 5.55 -1.64
C TRP A 164 -6.66 6.21 -1.40
N LEU A 165 -6.57 7.05 -0.37
CA LEU A 165 -5.31 7.63 0.07
C LEU A 165 -4.83 6.87 1.31
N ALA A 166 -3.67 6.24 1.23
CA ALA A 166 -2.95 5.71 2.38
C ALA A 166 -1.73 6.57 2.73
N VAL A 167 -1.66 7.00 3.99
CA VAL A 167 -0.55 7.82 4.51
C VAL A 167 0.28 7.05 5.52
N SER A 168 1.56 7.41 5.60
CA SER A 168 2.51 6.83 6.56
C SER A 168 2.80 7.82 7.68
N VAL A 169 2.71 7.32 8.91
CA VAL A 169 2.89 8.10 10.14
C VAL A 169 4.23 7.79 10.80
N GLU A 170 4.64 8.66 11.73
CA GLU A 170 5.85 8.44 12.51
C GLU A 170 5.70 7.20 13.42
N ASP A 171 6.74 6.38 13.52
CA ASP A 171 6.67 5.05 14.14
C ASP A 171 6.47 5.07 15.67
N PHE A 172 6.74 6.21 16.31
CA PHE A 172 6.62 6.44 17.75
C PHE A 172 5.65 7.59 18.09
N ASP A 173 5.13 8.29 17.10
CA ASP A 173 4.08 9.31 17.21
C ASP A 173 3.11 9.21 16.02
N GLY A 174 2.14 8.28 16.13
CA GLY A 174 1.13 8.05 15.10
C GLY A 174 0.21 9.24 14.82
N SER A 175 0.29 10.32 15.62
CA SER A 175 -0.45 11.55 15.36
C SER A 175 0.18 12.43 14.29
N LYS A 176 1.39 12.09 13.83
CA LYS A 176 2.15 12.86 12.85
C LYS A 176 2.45 12.05 11.60
N LEU A 177 2.42 12.73 10.47
CA LEU A 177 3.03 12.24 9.24
C LEU A 177 4.55 12.17 9.42
N ARG A 178 5.22 11.38 8.58
CA ARG A 178 6.70 11.29 8.63
C ARG A 178 7.42 12.62 8.31
N SER A 179 6.74 13.58 7.69
CA SER A 179 7.21 14.96 7.53
C SER A 179 7.26 15.76 8.84
N GLY A 180 6.61 15.28 9.89
CA GLY A 180 6.44 15.98 11.18
C GLY A 180 5.16 16.83 11.26
N GLU A 181 4.41 16.98 10.17
CA GLU A 181 3.08 17.59 10.14
C GLU A 181 2.08 16.73 10.93
N ASN A 182 1.03 17.33 11.49
CA ASN A 182 0.00 16.54 12.14
C ASN A 182 -0.80 15.79 11.09
N LEU A 183 -1.22 14.55 11.40
CA LEU A 183 -2.08 13.78 10.51
C LEU A 183 -3.39 14.52 10.19
N ALA A 184 -3.94 15.26 11.18
CA ALA A 184 -5.12 16.10 11.01
C ALA A 184 -4.96 17.21 9.96
N ASP A 185 -3.72 17.60 9.62
CA ASP A 185 -3.42 18.62 8.61
C ASP A 185 -3.73 18.13 7.17
N LEU A 186 -4.12 16.86 7.00
CA LEU A 186 -4.70 16.36 5.75
C LEU A 186 -6.12 16.88 5.49
N ALA A 187 -6.87 17.32 6.51
CA ALA A 187 -8.28 17.70 6.34
C ALA A 187 -8.52 18.72 5.20
N PRO A 188 -7.72 19.78 5.03
CA PRO A 188 -7.86 20.69 3.89
C PRO A 188 -7.65 20.01 2.53
N VAL A 189 -6.70 19.08 2.42
CA VAL A 189 -6.45 18.33 1.18
C VAL A 189 -7.64 17.42 0.88
N LEU A 190 -8.16 16.72 1.89
CA LEU A 190 -9.32 15.85 1.77
C LEU A 190 -10.61 16.61 1.46
N ASN A 191 -10.74 17.86 1.91
CA ASN A 191 -11.87 18.70 1.54
C ASN A 191 -11.80 19.19 0.08
N ARG A 192 -10.60 19.27 -0.51
CA ARG A 192 -10.41 19.63 -1.93
C ARG A 192 -10.61 18.46 -2.88
N HIS A 193 -10.28 17.25 -2.42
CA HIS A 193 -10.30 16.03 -3.23
C HIS A 193 -11.28 15.03 -2.63
N ASP A 194 -12.27 14.60 -3.42
CA ASP A 194 -13.29 13.67 -2.94
C ASP A 194 -12.83 12.22 -2.90
N THR A 195 -11.84 11.93 -2.06
CA THR A 195 -11.31 10.58 -1.87
C THR A 195 -12.34 9.66 -1.23
N ASP A 196 -12.47 8.43 -1.73
CA ASP A 196 -13.41 7.44 -1.21
C ASP A 196 -12.99 6.83 0.13
N ALA A 197 -11.68 6.79 0.43
CA ALA A 197 -11.20 6.30 1.72
C ALA A 197 -9.84 6.87 2.15
N ILE A 198 -9.62 6.89 3.48
CA ILE A 198 -8.36 7.26 4.13
C ILE A 198 -7.80 6.07 4.89
N LEU A 199 -6.59 5.66 4.54
CA LEU A 199 -5.92 4.52 5.14
C LEU A 199 -4.62 4.97 5.83
N ILE A 200 -4.20 4.24 6.86
CA ILE A 200 -2.88 4.39 7.46
C ILE A 200 -2.05 3.15 7.14
N ASN A 201 -0.89 3.34 6.52
CA ASN A 201 -0.05 2.22 6.14
C ASN A 201 1.44 2.43 6.43
N CYS A 202 2.20 1.36 6.20
CA CYS A 202 3.66 1.39 6.16
C CYS A 202 4.32 2.00 7.42
N SER A 203 3.71 1.78 8.58
CA SER A 203 4.17 2.24 9.89
C SER A 203 3.98 1.12 10.91
N ARG A 204 4.58 1.23 12.09
CA ARG A 204 4.40 0.22 13.15
C ARG A 204 2.92 0.07 13.55
N PRO A 205 2.42 -1.14 13.88
CA PRO A 205 1.03 -1.36 14.27
C PRO A 205 0.56 -0.49 15.44
N GLU A 206 1.45 -0.18 16.38
CA GLU A 206 1.15 0.68 17.53
C GLU A 206 0.89 2.13 17.11
N ALA A 207 1.72 2.68 16.22
CA ALA A 207 1.52 4.02 15.66
C ALA A 207 0.27 4.07 14.77
N VAL A 208 0.07 3.04 13.95
CA VAL A 208 -1.14 2.89 13.13
C VAL A 208 -2.39 2.92 14.00
N SER A 209 -2.42 2.18 15.12
CA SER A 209 -3.56 2.16 16.05
C SER A 209 -3.90 3.55 16.61
N THR A 210 -2.89 4.41 16.82
CA THR A 210 -3.12 5.81 17.23
C THR A 210 -3.67 6.65 16.08
N ALA A 211 -3.16 6.43 14.87
CA ALA A 211 -3.55 7.16 13.67
C ALA A 211 -4.97 6.82 13.20
N VAL A 212 -5.44 5.58 13.41
CA VAL A 212 -6.81 5.15 13.06
C VAL A 212 -7.87 5.99 13.77
N ASP A 213 -7.68 6.32 15.05
CA ASP A 213 -8.60 7.19 15.80
C ASP A 213 -8.72 8.60 15.20
N ILE A 214 -7.63 9.11 14.62
CA ILE A 214 -7.62 10.40 13.91
C ILE A 214 -8.28 10.26 12.54
N ALA A 215 -7.97 9.17 11.81
CA ALA A 215 -8.54 8.88 10.50
C ALA A 215 -10.08 8.80 10.54
N ALA A 216 -10.63 8.24 11.62
CA ALA A 216 -12.08 8.17 11.85
C ALA A 216 -12.77 9.55 11.87
N GLN A 217 -12.03 10.63 12.13
CA GLN A 217 -12.59 11.99 12.21
C GLN A 217 -12.74 12.67 10.85
N PHE A 218 -12.19 12.10 9.77
CA PHE A 218 -12.30 12.67 8.42
C PHE A 218 -13.67 12.44 7.74
N GLY A 219 -14.58 11.70 8.37
CA GLY A 219 -15.96 11.56 7.88
C GLY A 219 -16.10 10.73 6.61
N ARG A 220 -15.15 9.83 6.35
CA ARG A 220 -15.08 8.94 5.18
C ARG A 220 -14.75 7.52 5.62
N PRO A 221 -14.99 6.49 4.79
CA PRO A 221 -14.44 5.16 5.01
C PRO A 221 -12.95 5.24 5.33
N PHE A 222 -12.51 4.48 6.34
CA PHE A 222 -11.12 4.51 6.76
C PHE A 222 -10.62 3.12 7.13
N GLY A 223 -9.31 3.01 7.22
CA GLY A 223 -8.67 1.72 7.32
C GLY A 223 -7.19 1.75 7.64
N ALA A 224 -6.60 0.57 7.74
CA ALA A 224 -5.21 0.43 8.13
C ALA A 224 -4.58 -0.90 7.68
N TYR A 225 -3.29 -0.83 7.34
CA TYR A 225 -2.46 -2.00 7.05
C TYR A 225 -0.99 -1.69 7.38
N ALA A 226 -0.51 -2.23 8.50
CA ALA A 226 0.76 -1.86 9.10
C ALA A 226 1.95 -2.69 8.58
N ASN A 227 3.17 -2.22 8.86
CA ASN A 227 4.40 -2.97 8.62
C ASN A 227 4.69 -3.94 9.77
N GLY A 228 5.38 -5.03 9.47
CA GLY A 228 6.02 -5.94 10.40
C GLY A 228 7.49 -5.64 10.71
N PHE A 229 7.97 -4.44 10.38
CA PHE A 229 9.32 -3.99 10.76
C PHE A 229 9.35 -3.42 12.18
N THR A 230 10.53 -3.47 12.83
CA THR A 230 10.72 -2.89 14.17
C THR A 230 10.57 -1.38 14.16
N LYS A 231 10.99 -0.74 13.06
CA LYS A 231 10.91 0.70 12.75
C LYS A 231 11.41 0.92 11.33
N ILE A 232 11.07 2.06 10.73
CA ILE A 232 11.82 2.56 9.58
C ILE A 232 13.12 3.19 10.09
N SER A 233 14.26 2.58 9.73
CA SER A 233 15.56 3.00 10.24
C SER A 233 16.07 4.24 9.50
N GLN A 234 16.91 5.04 10.16
CA GLN A 234 17.65 6.14 9.52
C GLN A 234 18.52 5.64 8.34
N GLY A 235 18.94 4.37 8.37
CA GLY A 235 19.65 3.73 7.26
C GLY A 235 18.77 3.56 6.02
N PHE A 236 17.48 3.31 6.20
CA PHE A 236 16.50 3.25 5.10
C PHE A 236 16.14 4.64 4.53
N LEU A 237 16.63 5.72 5.14
CA LEU A 237 16.47 7.09 4.63
C LEU A 237 17.66 7.56 3.79
N GLN A 238 18.71 6.73 3.61
CA GLN A 238 19.89 7.06 2.80
C GLN A 238 19.62 6.86 1.29
N GLU A 239 20.59 7.18 0.42
CA GLU A 239 20.43 6.98 -1.03
C GLU A 239 20.38 5.50 -1.40
N ALA A 240 19.35 5.10 -2.15
CA ALA A 240 19.11 3.74 -2.64
C ALA A 240 19.18 2.62 -1.57
N PRO A 241 18.41 2.72 -0.46
CA PRO A 241 18.41 1.68 0.54
C PRO A 241 17.62 0.44 0.05
N THR A 242 18.02 -0.74 0.50
CA THR A 242 17.24 -1.97 0.34
C THR A 242 16.51 -2.30 1.64
N VAL A 243 15.56 -3.23 1.57
CA VAL A 243 14.86 -3.75 2.77
C VAL A 243 15.81 -4.37 3.80
N ASP A 244 17.05 -4.69 3.43
CA ASP A 244 18.09 -5.17 4.37
C ASP A 244 18.48 -4.14 5.43
N ALA A 245 18.19 -2.85 5.20
CA ALA A 245 18.38 -1.80 6.19
C ALA A 245 17.27 -1.76 7.27
N LEU A 246 16.26 -2.62 7.16
CA LEU A 246 15.15 -2.76 8.09
C LEU A 246 15.22 -4.12 8.80
N GLN A 247 14.77 -4.16 10.05
CA GLN A 247 14.73 -5.37 10.86
C GLN A 247 13.29 -5.87 10.99
N GLU A 248 13.06 -7.12 10.61
CA GLU A 248 11.79 -7.81 10.84
C GLU A 248 11.54 -7.99 12.35
N ARG A 249 10.30 -7.80 12.77
CA ARG A 249 9.85 -8.09 14.13
C ARG A 249 9.68 -9.59 14.33
N SER A 250 10.30 -10.13 15.38
CA SER A 250 10.08 -11.52 15.80
C SER A 250 8.80 -11.72 16.62
N ASP A 251 8.19 -10.64 17.10
CA ASP A 251 7.00 -10.66 17.96
C ASP A 251 5.68 -10.47 17.21
N LEU A 252 5.71 -10.19 15.91
CA LEU A 252 4.52 -9.95 15.09
C LEU A 252 4.08 -11.20 14.31
N SER A 253 3.75 -12.25 15.05
CA SER A 253 3.13 -13.46 14.50
C SER A 253 1.79 -13.16 13.79
N PRO A 254 1.27 -14.06 12.94
CA PRO A 254 -0.07 -13.92 12.35
C PRO A 254 -1.15 -13.55 13.36
N ALA A 255 -1.17 -14.24 14.51
CA ALA A 255 -2.12 -13.98 15.60
C ALA A 255 -1.94 -12.58 16.21
N ALA A 256 -0.69 -12.18 16.48
CA ALA A 256 -0.39 -10.88 17.07
C ALA A 256 -0.70 -9.72 16.12
N TYR A 257 -0.46 -9.88 14.81
CA TYR A 257 -0.88 -8.90 13.81
C TYR A 257 -2.40 -8.78 13.75
N ALA A 258 -3.10 -9.91 13.76
CA ALA A 258 -4.55 -9.93 13.73
C ALA A 258 -5.17 -9.30 14.99
N ASP A 259 -4.52 -9.37 16.16
CA ASP A 259 -4.95 -8.63 17.35
C ASP A 259 -5.01 -7.11 17.10
N PHE A 260 -3.98 -6.53 16.46
CA PHE A 260 -3.99 -5.11 16.08
C PHE A 260 -5.07 -4.79 15.06
N ALA A 261 -5.16 -5.58 13.99
CA ALA A 261 -6.11 -5.32 12.91
C ALA A 261 -7.57 -5.46 13.35
N MET A 262 -7.89 -6.41 14.23
CA MET A 262 -9.20 -6.50 14.86
C MET A 262 -9.47 -5.29 15.76
N GLY A 263 -8.46 -4.77 16.47
CA GLY A 263 -8.58 -3.52 17.22
C GLY A 263 -8.92 -2.31 16.33
N TRP A 264 -8.36 -2.22 15.12
CA TRP A 264 -8.73 -1.18 14.16
C TRP A 264 -10.18 -1.33 13.69
N ILE A 265 -10.64 -2.57 13.48
CA ILE A 265 -12.05 -2.85 13.14
C ILE A 265 -12.98 -2.44 14.29
N ASP A 266 -12.59 -2.71 15.53
CA ASP A 266 -13.34 -2.27 16.73
C ASP A 266 -13.42 -0.74 16.84
N GLN A 267 -12.40 -0.03 16.33
CA GLN A 267 -12.40 1.44 16.18
C GLN A 267 -13.26 1.93 15.00
N GLY A 268 -13.79 1.03 14.17
CA GLY A 268 -14.68 1.33 13.05
C GLY A 268 -14.01 1.27 11.67
N ALA A 269 -12.76 0.84 11.57
CA ALA A 269 -12.11 0.64 10.28
C ALA A 269 -12.85 -0.41 9.43
N THR A 270 -13.08 -0.09 8.16
CA THR A 270 -13.76 -0.98 7.20
C THR A 270 -12.84 -1.48 6.10
N ILE A 271 -11.59 -1.04 6.08
CA ILE A 271 -10.57 -1.48 5.12
C ILE A 271 -9.34 -1.89 5.92
N VAL A 272 -8.99 -3.16 5.93
CA VAL A 272 -7.80 -3.67 6.65
C VAL A 272 -6.97 -4.57 5.75
N GLY A 273 -5.69 -4.75 6.04
CA GLY A 273 -4.80 -5.56 5.22
C GLY A 273 -3.42 -5.73 5.84
N GLY A 274 -2.42 -6.03 5.02
CA GLY A 274 -1.01 -6.12 5.42
C GLY A 274 -0.10 -5.23 4.59
N CYS A 275 1.00 -4.76 5.18
CA CYS A 275 2.07 -4.09 4.44
C CYS A 275 3.36 -4.91 4.50
N CYS A 276 4.54 -4.29 4.53
CA CYS A 276 5.82 -5.03 4.52
C CYS A 276 5.91 -6.02 5.69
N GLU A 277 6.43 -7.23 5.45
CA GLU A 277 6.51 -8.36 6.41
C GLU A 277 5.17 -8.92 6.93
N VAL A 278 4.05 -8.51 6.35
CA VAL A 278 2.74 -9.15 6.59
C VAL A 278 2.42 -10.01 5.37
N GLY A 279 2.52 -11.33 5.51
CA GLY A 279 2.39 -12.29 4.41
C GLY A 279 1.03 -13.01 4.37
N PRO A 280 0.88 -14.03 3.49
CA PRO A 280 -0.36 -14.79 3.35
C PRO A 280 -0.85 -15.43 4.64
N ASN A 281 0.05 -15.94 5.50
CA ASN A 281 -0.34 -16.50 6.80
C ASN A 281 -0.98 -15.48 7.73
N HIS A 282 -0.54 -14.22 7.69
CA HIS A 282 -1.13 -13.14 8.48
C HIS A 282 -2.52 -12.78 7.95
N ILE A 283 -2.68 -12.69 6.63
CA ILE A 283 -3.98 -12.41 5.99
C ILE A 283 -4.97 -13.56 6.23
N ALA A 284 -4.52 -14.81 6.18
CA ALA A 284 -5.35 -15.98 6.48
C ALA A 284 -5.92 -15.93 7.91
N GLU A 285 -5.07 -15.65 8.90
CA GLU A 285 -5.47 -15.51 10.30
C GLU A 285 -6.45 -14.34 10.47
N LEU A 286 -6.16 -13.18 9.85
CA LEU A 286 -7.03 -12.01 9.90
C LEU A 286 -8.41 -12.30 9.28
N ALA A 287 -8.47 -12.92 8.09
CA ALA A 287 -9.71 -13.31 7.43
C ALA A 287 -10.57 -14.25 8.30
N ALA A 288 -9.92 -15.21 8.96
CA ALA A 288 -10.58 -16.14 9.87
C ALA A 288 -11.20 -15.40 11.07
N ARG A 289 -10.48 -14.45 11.67
CA ARG A 289 -10.98 -13.66 12.80
C ARG A 289 -12.10 -12.69 12.44
N ILE A 290 -11.98 -12.01 11.29
CA ILE A 290 -13.04 -11.13 10.77
C ILE A 290 -14.35 -11.92 10.64
N THR A 291 -14.27 -13.10 10.01
CA THR A 291 -15.42 -14.00 9.83
C THR A 291 -15.96 -14.51 11.17
N ALA A 292 -15.08 -14.94 12.08
CA ALA A 292 -15.47 -15.46 13.40
C ALA A 292 -16.14 -14.40 14.29
N ALA A 293 -15.75 -13.13 14.15
CA ALA A 293 -16.38 -12.00 14.81
C ALA A 293 -17.72 -11.59 14.17
N GLY A 294 -18.13 -12.26 13.08
CA GLY A 294 -19.43 -12.04 12.42
C GLY A 294 -19.46 -10.83 11.50
N HIS A 295 -18.31 -10.38 11.01
CA HIS A 295 -18.21 -9.42 9.91
C HIS A 295 -18.23 -10.15 8.56
N GLN A 296 -18.55 -9.42 7.49
CA GLN A 296 -18.54 -9.94 6.13
C GLN A 296 -17.36 -9.34 5.36
N ILE A 297 -16.56 -10.17 4.71
CA ILE A 297 -15.50 -9.70 3.80
C ILE A 297 -16.12 -9.40 2.43
N VAL A 298 -15.82 -8.22 1.86
CA VAL A 298 -16.40 -7.71 0.59
C VAL A 298 -15.38 -7.19 -0.40
#